data_AF-A0A6P6ECD5-F1
#
_entry.id   AF-A0A6P6ECD5-F1
#
_cell.length_a   1.000
_cell.length_b   1.000
_cell.length_c   1.000
_cell.angle_alpha   90.00
_cell.angle_beta   90.00
_cell.angle_gamma   90.00
#
_symmetry.space_group_name_H-M   'P 1'
#
loop_
_entity.id
_entity.type
_entity.pdbx_description
1 polymer ?
#
loop_
_entity_poly.entity_id
_entity_poly.type
_entity_poly.pdbx_seq_one_letter_code
_entity_poly.pdbx_strand_id
1 'polypeptide(L)'
;MGEEQFDTPKEVEVVTFDTAFGKFGIFTCFDVLFHDPAVTLVDKCHVDTVLFPTAWMNVLPHLSAIEFHSAWALGMGVNFLASNIHNPQQRMTGSGIYAPDFPRTFHYDMKTKEGKLLLSQLESHPYRPKVNWTSYASSIDAFSVGNQEFKGTVFHDEYTFVELKGIAGNYTVCQKDLCCHLSYQMSELRSDEVYAFGAFDDLHTVEGRYHLQICTLLKCKTIDVQTCGDSVDTAATRFDMFSLSGTFGTQYVFPEVLLSEVQLAPREFQVTSDGRLLSVQPTSRPVLTVTLFGRLYHKDGATSASAHSTAHWLEGLLIVIIPLVYSLCW
;
A
#
# COMPACT_ATOMS: atom_id res chain seq x y z
N MET A 1 -4.70 -10.99 14.72
CA MET A 1 -4.88 -10.26 16.00
C MET A 1 -6.17 -9.47 15.87
N GLY A 2 -7.13 -9.60 16.79
CA GLY A 2 -8.43 -8.91 16.69
C GLY A 2 -8.50 -7.73 17.65
N GLU A 3 -9.28 -6.70 17.29
CA GLU A 3 -9.60 -5.55 18.15
C GLU A 3 -10.98 -5.75 18.82
N GLU A 4 -11.19 -6.92 19.40
CA GLU A 4 -12.50 -7.37 19.93
C GLU A 4 -13.03 -6.51 21.07
N GLN A 5 -12.19 -5.67 21.67
CA GLN A 5 -12.57 -4.71 22.71
C GLN A 5 -13.29 -3.46 22.18
N PHE A 6 -13.36 -3.26 20.87
CA PHE A 6 -13.99 -2.10 20.24
C PHE A 6 -15.16 -2.50 19.34
N ASP A 7 -16.17 -1.64 19.26
CA ASP A 7 -17.29 -1.77 18.32
C ASP A 7 -17.00 -1.03 17.01
N THR A 8 -17.55 -1.52 15.90
CA THR A 8 -17.56 -0.78 14.62
C THR A 8 -18.71 0.25 14.61
N PRO A 9 -18.48 1.51 14.18
CA PRO A 9 -19.55 2.49 14.01
C PRO A 9 -20.66 1.99 13.07
N LYS A 10 -21.90 2.44 13.30
CA LYS A 10 -23.05 2.09 12.45
C LYS A 10 -22.91 2.61 11.01
N GLU A 11 -22.29 3.77 10.88
CA GLU A 11 -22.01 4.45 9.62
C GLU A 11 -20.58 4.98 9.66
N VAL A 12 -19.96 5.17 8.50
CA VAL A 12 -18.62 5.76 8.39
C VAL A 12 -18.65 7.18 8.92
N GLU A 13 -17.77 7.48 9.87
CA GLU A 13 -17.58 8.84 10.40
C GLU A 13 -16.51 9.58 9.60
N VAL A 14 -16.92 10.61 8.86
CA VAL A 14 -15.99 11.47 8.10
C VAL A 14 -15.71 12.73 8.91
N VAL A 15 -14.60 12.71 9.66
CA VAL A 15 -14.28 13.76 10.63
C VAL A 15 -13.25 14.74 10.07
N THR A 16 -13.62 16.03 10.04
CA THR A 16 -12.73 17.13 9.63
C THR A 16 -12.83 18.32 10.57
N PHE A 17 -11.78 19.13 10.63
CA PHE A 17 -11.81 20.44 11.30
C PHE A 17 -10.91 21.45 10.57
N ASP A 18 -11.30 22.72 10.61
CA ASP A 18 -10.57 23.81 9.98
C ASP A 18 -9.66 24.54 10.96
N THR A 19 -8.53 25.01 10.47
CA THR A 19 -7.56 25.81 11.23
C THR A 19 -7.08 26.99 10.39
N ALA A 20 -6.32 27.91 11.00
CA ALA A 20 -5.67 29.00 10.28
C ALA A 20 -4.56 28.54 9.31
N PHE A 21 -4.17 27.25 9.37
CA PHE A 21 -3.05 26.68 8.62
C PHE A 21 -3.46 25.42 7.85
N GLY A 22 -4.72 25.32 7.45
CA GLY A 22 -5.25 24.26 6.59
C GLY A 22 -6.43 23.52 7.20
N LYS A 23 -7.07 22.70 6.36
CA LYS A 23 -8.14 21.79 6.74
C LYS A 23 -7.58 20.42 7.08
N PHE A 24 -8.01 19.86 8.20
CA PHE A 24 -7.52 18.58 8.70
C PHE A 24 -8.59 17.50 8.61
N GLY A 25 -8.14 16.29 8.26
CA GLY A 25 -8.89 15.04 8.43
C GLY A 25 -8.19 14.14 9.44
N ILE A 26 -8.92 13.18 9.99
CA ILE A 26 -8.37 12.20 10.93
C ILE A 26 -8.95 10.82 10.67
N PHE A 27 -8.09 9.80 10.75
CA PHE A 27 -8.44 8.38 10.76
C PHE A 27 -7.31 7.61 11.45
N THR A 28 -7.54 6.34 11.78
CA THR A 28 -6.66 5.60 12.70
C THR A 28 -6.12 4.32 12.08
N CYS A 29 -4.81 4.14 12.16
CA CYS A 29 -4.12 2.86 11.87
C CYS A 29 -4.62 2.16 10.59
N PHE A 30 -5.32 1.04 10.72
CA PHE A 30 -5.73 0.17 9.62
C PHE A 30 -6.65 0.85 8.60
N ASP A 31 -7.34 1.94 8.97
CA ASP A 31 -8.17 2.75 8.07
C ASP A 31 -7.44 3.20 6.80
N VAL A 32 -6.11 3.38 6.85
CA VAL A 32 -5.29 3.82 5.71
C VAL A 32 -5.36 2.87 4.51
N LEU A 33 -5.68 1.59 4.73
CA LEU A 33 -5.79 0.57 3.68
C LEU A 33 -7.17 0.53 3.01
N PHE A 34 -8.15 1.28 3.52
CA PHE A 34 -9.54 1.26 3.07
C PHE A 34 -9.97 2.57 2.44
N HIS A 35 -11.08 2.51 1.70
CA HIS A 35 -11.63 3.69 1.04
C HIS A 35 -12.18 4.69 2.06
N ASP A 36 -12.95 4.21 3.03
CA ASP A 36 -13.67 5.05 3.95
C ASP A 36 -13.12 4.90 5.37
N PRO A 37 -12.85 6.01 6.08
CA PRO A 37 -13.02 7.40 5.66
C PRO A 37 -11.82 7.97 4.85
N ALA A 38 -10.70 7.24 4.76
CA ALA A 38 -9.39 7.78 4.35
C ALA A 38 -9.38 8.46 2.97
N VAL A 39 -9.90 7.79 1.92
CA VAL A 39 -10.01 8.34 0.56
C VAL A 39 -11.08 9.42 0.49
N THR A 40 -12.23 9.21 1.14
CA THR A 40 -13.33 10.19 1.18
C THR A 40 -12.88 11.55 1.75
N LEU A 41 -12.04 11.54 2.79
CA LEU A 41 -11.48 12.77 3.37
C LEU A 41 -10.67 13.60 2.35
N VAL A 42 -9.91 12.93 1.48
CA VAL A 42 -9.08 13.59 0.48
C VAL A 42 -9.90 14.03 -0.73
N ASP A 43 -10.69 13.11 -1.29
CA ASP A 43 -11.36 13.29 -2.57
C ASP A 43 -12.62 14.15 -2.47
N LYS A 44 -13.39 14.00 -1.38
CA LYS A 44 -14.67 14.70 -1.20
C LYS A 44 -14.56 15.87 -0.22
N CYS A 45 -13.78 15.71 0.85
CA CYS A 45 -13.64 16.76 1.86
C CYS A 45 -12.47 17.71 1.61
N HIS A 46 -11.57 17.38 0.68
CA HIS A 46 -10.43 18.18 0.27
C HIS A 46 -9.54 18.61 1.46
N VAL A 47 -9.28 17.71 2.41
CA VAL A 47 -8.38 18.00 3.54
C VAL A 47 -6.96 18.24 3.08
N ASP A 48 -6.29 19.27 3.60
CA ASP A 48 -4.88 19.58 3.29
C ASP A 48 -3.92 18.63 4.02
N THR A 49 -4.30 18.25 5.24
CA THR A 49 -3.47 17.46 6.15
C THR A 49 -4.27 16.34 6.82
N VAL A 50 -3.67 15.17 6.94
CA VAL A 50 -4.21 14.03 7.70
C VAL A 50 -3.45 13.88 9.02
N LEU A 51 -4.19 13.80 10.12
CA LEU A 51 -3.67 13.33 11.40
C LEU A 51 -3.88 11.82 11.50
N PHE A 52 -2.80 11.09 11.82
CA PHE A 52 -2.81 9.63 11.77
C PHE A 52 -2.17 9.02 13.04
N PRO A 53 -2.94 8.89 14.13
CA PRO A 53 -2.55 8.01 15.23
C PRO A 53 -2.54 6.55 14.75
N THR A 54 -1.51 5.80 15.14
CA THR A 54 -1.36 4.40 14.72
C THR A 54 -0.62 3.55 15.74
N ALA A 55 -0.88 2.25 15.72
CA ALA A 55 -0.15 1.21 16.46
C ALA A 55 0.25 0.12 15.45
N TRP A 56 1.05 0.52 14.47
CA TRP A 56 1.33 -0.26 13.28
C TRP A 56 2.42 -1.30 13.53
N MET A 57 2.13 -2.56 13.22
CA MET A 57 3.10 -3.64 13.22
C MET A 57 3.75 -3.72 11.84
N ASN A 58 5.07 -3.49 11.77
CA ASN A 58 5.78 -3.49 10.50
C ASN A 58 5.80 -4.88 9.84
N VAL A 59 5.40 -4.92 8.57
CA VAL A 59 5.46 -6.13 7.72
C VAL A 59 6.18 -5.76 6.42
N LEU A 60 7.43 -6.18 6.29
CA LEU A 60 8.19 -6.03 5.05
C LEU A 60 7.74 -7.09 4.04
N PRO A 61 7.79 -6.80 2.73
CA PRO A 61 8.52 -5.68 2.11
C PRO A 61 7.71 -4.41 1.83
N HIS A 62 6.39 -4.38 2.01
CA HIS A 62 5.55 -3.25 1.52
C HIS A 62 4.70 -2.55 2.59
N LEU A 63 4.70 -3.04 3.82
CA LEU A 63 3.84 -2.53 4.90
C LEU A 63 4.70 -2.17 6.13
N SER A 64 5.89 -1.61 5.90
CA SER A 64 6.59 -0.86 6.94
C SER A 64 5.88 0.50 7.15
N ALA A 65 5.72 0.93 8.39
CA ALA A 65 4.97 2.14 8.73
C ALA A 65 5.50 3.37 7.99
N ILE A 66 6.81 3.64 8.07
CA ILE A 66 7.36 4.83 7.42
C ILE A 66 7.27 4.76 5.89
N GLU A 67 7.29 3.55 5.33
CA GLU A 67 7.22 3.28 3.90
C GLU A 67 5.81 3.58 3.40
N PHE A 68 4.84 2.78 3.82
CA PHE A 68 3.47 2.83 3.32
C PHE A 68 2.80 4.17 3.65
N HIS A 69 2.97 4.71 4.85
CA HIS A 69 2.34 5.98 5.23
C HIS A 69 2.89 7.17 4.43
N SER A 70 4.19 7.18 4.13
CA SER A 70 4.78 8.24 3.32
C SER A 70 4.39 8.12 1.84
N ALA A 71 4.28 6.89 1.33
CA ALA A 71 3.79 6.60 -0.01
C ALA A 71 2.32 6.98 -0.17
N TRP A 72 1.48 6.72 0.83
CA TRP A 72 0.07 7.12 0.85
C TRP A 72 -0.07 8.64 0.80
N ALA A 73 0.72 9.38 1.60
CA ALA A 73 0.74 10.84 1.59
C ALA A 73 1.10 11.42 0.21
N LEU A 74 2.11 10.83 -0.44
CA LEU A 74 2.55 11.21 -1.78
C LEU A 74 1.47 10.88 -2.83
N GLY A 75 0.95 9.65 -2.83
CA GLY A 75 -0.06 9.20 -3.79
C GLY A 75 -1.39 9.94 -3.69
N MET A 76 -1.82 10.29 -2.47
CA MET A 76 -3.04 11.08 -2.23
C MET A 76 -2.83 12.60 -2.32
N GLY A 77 -1.57 13.04 -2.37
CA GLY A 77 -1.22 14.45 -2.47
C GLY A 77 -1.62 15.27 -1.23
N VAL A 78 -1.42 14.74 -0.02
CA VAL A 78 -1.71 15.46 1.24
C VAL A 78 -0.51 15.50 2.17
N ASN A 79 -0.51 16.46 3.10
CA ASN A 79 0.36 16.33 4.27
C ASN A 79 -0.15 15.21 5.18
N PHE A 80 0.76 14.50 5.86
CA PHE A 80 0.40 13.35 6.69
C PHE A 80 1.27 13.28 7.93
N LEU A 81 0.64 13.30 9.11
CA LEU A 81 1.30 13.27 10.42
C LEU A 81 1.06 11.90 11.07
N ALA A 82 2.02 11.00 10.93
CA ALA A 82 1.97 9.65 11.47
C ALA A 82 2.61 9.60 12.86
N SER A 83 1.80 9.26 13.88
CA SER A 83 2.25 9.05 15.25
C SER A 83 2.04 7.60 15.65
N ASN A 84 3.13 6.83 15.67
CA ASN A 84 3.12 5.40 15.96
C ASN A 84 3.56 5.08 17.39
N ILE A 85 3.10 3.95 17.91
CA ILE A 85 3.62 3.32 19.12
C ILE A 85 5.08 2.89 18.91
N HIS A 86 5.87 3.01 19.97
CA HIS A 86 7.23 2.45 20.03
C HIS A 86 7.25 1.20 20.91
N ASN A 87 7.07 0.04 20.27
CA ASN A 87 7.18 -1.29 20.88
C ASN A 87 7.91 -2.25 19.93
N PRO A 88 9.25 -2.28 19.95
CA PRO A 88 10.04 -3.15 19.07
C PRO A 88 9.71 -4.64 19.18
N GLN A 89 9.23 -5.12 20.33
CA GLN A 89 8.85 -6.53 20.51
C GLN A 89 7.67 -6.94 19.62
N GLN A 90 6.79 -6.01 19.27
CA GLN A 90 5.67 -6.21 18.36
C GLN A 90 5.94 -5.59 16.97
N ARG A 91 7.21 -5.26 16.67
CA ARG A 91 7.61 -4.57 15.43
C ARG A 91 6.89 -3.22 15.25
N MET A 92 6.51 -2.57 16.33
CA MET A 92 5.88 -1.24 16.29
C MET A 92 6.96 -0.17 16.47
N THR A 93 7.28 0.50 15.39
CA THR A 93 8.10 1.71 15.32
C THR A 93 7.90 2.28 13.92
N GLY A 94 8.11 3.58 13.72
CA GLY A 94 7.85 4.22 12.44
C GLY A 94 6.85 5.35 12.55
N SER A 95 7.36 6.52 12.92
CA SER A 95 6.61 7.77 12.97
C SER A 95 7.20 8.77 11.98
N GLY A 96 6.43 9.77 11.55
CA GLY A 96 6.96 10.77 10.63
C GLY A 96 5.98 11.87 10.24
N ILE A 97 6.54 12.84 9.52
CA ILE A 97 5.82 13.98 8.95
C ILE A 97 6.11 13.95 7.45
N TYR A 98 5.07 13.71 6.67
CA TYR A 98 5.16 13.49 5.22
C TYR A 98 4.42 14.60 4.47
N ALA A 99 4.94 14.94 3.29
CA ALA A 99 4.37 15.92 2.39
C ALA A 99 4.23 15.30 0.99
N PRO A 100 3.43 15.92 0.08
CA PRO A 100 3.14 15.34 -1.25
C PRO A 100 4.33 15.17 -2.20
N ASP A 101 5.46 15.80 -1.89
CA ASP A 101 6.68 15.78 -2.70
C ASP A 101 7.72 14.80 -2.13
N PHE A 102 8.03 14.90 -0.84
CA PHE A 102 8.96 13.99 -0.14
C PHE A 102 8.73 14.05 1.38
N PRO A 103 9.05 12.96 2.11
CA PRO A 103 8.94 12.93 3.56
C PRO A 103 9.87 13.98 4.20
N ARG A 104 9.33 14.78 5.14
CA ARG A 104 10.08 15.86 5.80
C ARG A 104 10.96 15.35 6.92
N THR A 105 10.44 14.42 7.72
CA THR A 105 11.19 13.74 8.77
C THR A 105 10.51 12.41 9.10
N PHE A 106 11.29 11.43 9.52
CA PHE A 106 10.80 10.11 9.92
C PHE A 106 11.72 9.53 11.00
N HIS A 107 11.21 8.56 11.72
CA HIS A 107 11.94 7.83 12.74
C HIS A 107 11.55 6.36 12.73
N TYR A 108 12.56 5.50 12.68
CA TYR A 108 12.43 4.06 12.81
C TYR A 108 13.54 3.57 13.73
N ASP A 109 13.18 2.80 14.76
CA ASP A 109 14.12 2.25 15.71
C ASP A 109 13.63 0.92 16.29
N MET A 110 14.33 -0.15 15.95
CA MET A 110 14.09 -1.49 16.50
C MET A 110 15.06 -1.84 17.64
N LYS A 111 15.97 -0.94 18.00
CA LYS A 111 17.09 -1.20 18.91
C LYS A 111 16.83 -0.69 20.32
N THR A 112 16.25 0.50 20.46
CA THR A 112 16.02 1.13 21.77
C THR A 112 14.56 1.05 22.22
N LYS A 113 14.27 1.49 23.44
CA LYS A 113 12.90 1.63 23.98
C LYS A 113 12.49 3.10 24.14
N GLU A 114 13.23 4.00 23.51
CA GLU A 114 13.06 5.44 23.71
C GLU A 114 11.89 5.99 22.90
N GLY A 115 11.20 6.98 23.46
CA GLY A 115 10.28 7.80 22.69
C GLY A 115 11.01 8.76 21.75
N LYS A 116 10.32 9.25 20.72
CA LYS A 116 10.87 10.24 19.79
C LYS A 116 9.87 11.35 19.49
N LEU A 117 10.31 12.60 19.66
CA LEU A 117 9.62 13.78 19.16
C LEU A 117 10.23 14.18 17.81
N LEU A 118 9.36 14.45 16.83
CA LEU A 118 9.73 14.93 15.50
C LEU A 118 9.03 16.27 15.25
N LEU A 119 9.75 17.21 14.65
CA LEU A 119 9.22 18.51 14.24
C LEU A 119 9.64 18.79 12.80
N SER A 120 8.73 19.38 12.02
CA SER A 120 9.04 19.90 10.70
C SER A 120 8.02 20.95 10.27
N GLN A 121 8.43 21.78 9.32
CA GLN A 121 7.55 22.76 8.69
C GLN A 121 6.83 22.12 7.49
N LEU A 122 5.56 22.49 7.31
CA LEU A 122 4.73 22.08 6.19
C LEU A 122 4.04 23.29 5.56
N GLU A 123 3.68 23.15 4.29
CA GLU A 123 2.79 24.08 3.61
C GLU A 123 1.36 23.84 4.08
N SER A 124 0.62 24.91 4.40
CA SER A 124 -0.77 24.80 4.86
C SER A 124 -1.71 24.25 3.79
N HIS A 125 -1.44 24.54 2.52
CA HIS A 125 -2.23 24.12 1.36
C HIS A 125 -1.28 23.55 0.30
N PRO A 126 -0.87 22.28 0.41
CA PRO A 126 0.09 21.72 -0.50
C PRO A 126 -0.53 21.48 -1.88
N TYR A 127 0.30 21.59 -2.92
CA TYR A 127 -0.12 21.28 -4.29
C TYR A 127 -0.30 19.77 -4.49
N ARG A 128 -1.38 19.37 -5.17
CA ARG A 128 -1.68 17.97 -5.47
C ARG A 128 -1.42 17.67 -6.96
N PRO A 129 -0.32 17.00 -7.30
CA PRO A 129 -0.05 16.64 -8.69
C PRO A 129 -1.07 15.58 -9.15
N LYS A 130 -1.62 15.77 -10.35
CA LYS A 130 -2.43 14.74 -11.00
C LYS A 130 -1.52 13.80 -11.76
N VAL A 131 -1.60 12.52 -11.43
CA VAL A 131 -0.86 11.44 -12.08
C VAL A 131 -1.86 10.53 -12.80
N ASN A 132 -1.54 10.13 -14.02
CA ASN A 132 -2.25 9.07 -14.72
C ASN A 132 -1.37 7.81 -14.70
N TRP A 133 -1.62 6.93 -13.73
CA TRP A 133 -0.74 5.80 -13.40
C TRP A 133 -0.56 4.77 -14.52
N THR A 134 -1.50 4.68 -15.46
CA THR A 134 -1.44 3.72 -16.57
C THR A 134 -0.93 4.33 -17.88
N SER A 135 -0.75 5.66 -17.94
CA SER A 135 -0.52 6.38 -19.20
C SER A 135 0.73 5.93 -19.94
N TYR A 136 1.88 5.89 -19.25
CA TYR A 136 3.13 5.45 -19.85
C TYR A 136 3.11 3.95 -20.13
N ALA A 137 2.71 3.14 -19.15
CA ALA A 137 2.72 1.68 -19.24
C ALA A 137 1.87 1.16 -20.40
N SER A 138 0.70 1.76 -20.65
CA SER A 138 -0.17 1.38 -21.77
C SER A 138 0.33 1.84 -23.15
N SER A 139 1.34 2.70 -23.20
CA SER A 139 1.86 3.29 -24.44
C SER A 139 3.08 2.58 -25.01
N ILE A 140 3.67 1.66 -24.25
CA ILE A 140 4.88 0.94 -24.63
C ILE A 140 4.58 -0.53 -24.91
N ASP A 141 5.38 -1.12 -25.81
CA ASP A 141 5.39 -2.57 -25.97
C ASP A 141 6.13 -3.24 -24.82
N ALA A 142 5.76 -4.49 -24.52
CA ALA A 142 6.48 -5.30 -23.55
C ALA A 142 7.97 -5.42 -23.93
N PHE A 143 8.85 -5.24 -22.95
CA PHE A 143 10.27 -5.51 -23.16
C PHE A 143 10.47 -7.00 -23.43
N SER A 144 11.26 -7.37 -24.45
CA SER A 144 11.48 -8.78 -24.81
C SER A 144 12.16 -9.52 -23.65
N VAL A 145 11.44 -10.46 -23.03
CA VAL A 145 11.96 -11.27 -21.91
C VAL A 145 12.46 -12.62 -22.44
N GLY A 146 13.76 -12.90 -22.25
CA GLY A 146 14.35 -14.23 -22.41
C GLY A 146 14.47 -15.00 -21.08
N ASN A 147 13.96 -14.46 -19.99
CA ASN A 147 14.11 -15.01 -18.64
C ASN A 147 12.87 -15.82 -18.22
N GLN A 148 13.12 -16.83 -17.39
CA GLN A 148 12.09 -17.73 -16.87
C GLN A 148 11.37 -17.07 -15.67
N GLU A 149 10.05 -16.96 -15.76
CA GLU A 149 9.21 -16.51 -14.65
C GLU A 149 9.11 -17.59 -13.56
N PHE A 150 8.87 -17.15 -12.33
CA PHE A 150 8.62 -18.02 -11.19
C PHE A 150 7.56 -17.42 -10.26
N LYS A 151 7.00 -18.25 -9.38
CA LYS A 151 6.06 -17.82 -8.34
C LYS A 151 6.79 -17.53 -7.04
N GLY A 152 6.44 -16.45 -6.37
CA GLY A 152 6.95 -16.07 -5.05
C GLY A 152 5.82 -15.57 -4.17
N THR A 153 5.97 -15.72 -2.86
CA THR A 153 4.94 -15.27 -1.90
C THR A 153 5.39 -13.99 -1.22
N VAL A 154 4.57 -12.95 -1.29
CA VAL A 154 4.78 -11.70 -0.55
C VAL A 154 3.59 -11.50 0.36
N PHE A 155 3.79 -11.50 1.67
CA PHE A 155 2.72 -11.34 2.66
C PHE A 155 1.47 -12.20 2.35
N HIS A 156 1.69 -13.50 2.12
CA HIS A 156 0.65 -14.50 1.78
C HIS A 156 0.02 -14.39 0.39
N ASP A 157 0.41 -13.41 -0.42
CA ASP A 157 -0.07 -13.25 -1.78
C ASP A 157 0.92 -13.86 -2.78
N GLU A 158 0.41 -14.57 -3.79
CA GLU A 158 1.24 -15.23 -4.81
C GLU A 158 1.49 -14.29 -6.00
N TYR A 159 2.74 -13.83 -6.12
CA TYR A 159 3.23 -12.95 -7.17
C TYR A 159 3.82 -13.75 -8.33
N THR A 160 3.83 -13.12 -9.51
CA THR A 160 4.61 -13.59 -10.66
C THR A 160 5.88 -12.76 -10.75
N PHE A 161 7.05 -13.41 -10.67
CA PHE A 161 8.36 -12.77 -10.62
C PHE A 161 9.27 -13.17 -11.78
N VAL A 162 10.24 -12.31 -12.07
CA VAL A 162 11.43 -12.58 -12.88
C VAL A 162 12.69 -12.12 -12.14
N GLU A 163 13.77 -12.89 -12.24
CA GLU A 163 15.07 -12.57 -11.64
C GLU A 163 15.84 -11.53 -12.47
N LEU A 164 16.45 -10.55 -11.81
CA LEU A 164 17.33 -9.55 -12.43
C LEU A 164 18.77 -10.07 -12.51
N LYS A 165 19.11 -10.76 -13.60
CA LYS A 165 20.43 -11.41 -13.76
C LYS A 165 21.59 -10.47 -14.14
N GLY A 166 21.27 -9.35 -14.78
CA GLY A 166 22.26 -8.40 -15.29
C GLY A 166 22.46 -7.20 -14.37
N ILE A 167 23.58 -6.51 -14.52
CA ILE A 167 23.82 -5.21 -13.85
C ILE A 167 22.81 -4.14 -14.30
N ALA A 168 22.28 -4.26 -15.52
CA ALA A 168 21.25 -3.38 -16.06
C ALA A 168 20.31 -4.20 -16.95
N GLY A 169 19.09 -3.72 -17.16
CA GLY A 169 18.13 -4.39 -18.02
C GLY A 169 16.76 -3.70 -18.06
N ASN A 170 15.92 -4.22 -18.94
CA ASN A 170 14.52 -3.82 -19.08
C ASN A 170 13.64 -5.08 -19.00
N TYR A 171 12.66 -5.09 -18.10
CA TYR A 171 11.81 -6.25 -17.83
C TYR A 171 10.34 -5.86 -17.86
N THR A 172 9.52 -6.76 -18.42
CA THR A 172 8.06 -6.70 -18.29
C THR A 172 7.59 -8.00 -17.67
N VAL A 173 6.75 -7.91 -16.65
CA VAL A 173 6.11 -9.06 -16.00
C VAL A 173 4.63 -8.76 -15.83
N CYS A 174 3.77 -9.73 -16.10
CA CYS A 174 2.32 -9.53 -16.02
C CYS A 174 1.67 -10.58 -15.13
N GLN A 175 0.65 -10.17 -14.39
CA GLN A 175 -0.27 -11.06 -13.69
C GLN A 175 -1.69 -10.53 -13.89
N LYS A 176 -2.53 -11.34 -14.52
CA LYS A 176 -3.91 -10.98 -14.92
C LYS A 176 -3.96 -9.66 -15.70
N ASP A 177 -4.63 -8.63 -15.17
CA ASP A 177 -4.86 -7.36 -15.86
C ASP A 177 -3.68 -6.38 -15.67
N LEU A 178 -2.73 -6.70 -14.78
CA LEU A 178 -1.59 -5.85 -14.49
C LEU A 178 -0.33 -6.33 -15.22
N CYS A 179 0.22 -5.48 -16.08
CA CYS A 179 1.58 -5.59 -16.61
C CYS A 179 2.45 -4.49 -15.99
N CYS A 180 3.60 -4.90 -15.46
CA CYS A 180 4.58 -4.05 -14.80
C CYS A 180 5.83 -3.94 -15.66
N HIS A 181 6.39 -2.73 -15.76
CA HIS A 181 7.59 -2.43 -16.55
C HIS A 181 8.68 -1.83 -15.68
N LEU A 182 9.89 -2.37 -15.78
CA LEU A 182 11.08 -1.91 -15.08
C LEU A 182 12.22 -1.67 -16.06
N SER A 183 12.86 -0.51 -15.95
CA SER A 183 14.20 -0.23 -16.45
C SER A 183 15.11 0.04 -15.25
N TYR A 184 16.30 -0.54 -15.20
CA TYR A 184 17.21 -0.36 -14.08
C TYR A 184 18.69 -0.46 -14.45
N GLN A 185 19.53 0.09 -13.58
CA GLN A 185 20.97 -0.08 -13.55
C GLN A 185 21.44 -0.11 -12.09
N MET A 186 22.01 -1.24 -11.68
CA MET A 186 22.69 -1.41 -10.39
C MET A 186 24.08 -0.77 -10.44
N SER A 187 24.54 -0.21 -9.33
CA SER A 187 25.90 0.35 -9.21
C SER A 187 26.97 -0.75 -9.19
N GLU A 188 26.61 -1.94 -8.68
CA GLU A 188 27.45 -3.14 -8.70
C GLU A 188 26.58 -4.38 -8.84
N LEU A 189 27.06 -5.38 -9.60
CA LEU A 189 26.43 -6.70 -9.65
C LEU A 189 27.08 -7.59 -8.61
N ARG A 190 26.28 -8.08 -7.67
CA ARG A 190 26.73 -8.93 -6.56
C ARG A 190 26.33 -10.38 -6.79
N SER A 191 27.19 -11.32 -6.39
CA SER A 191 26.87 -12.76 -6.46
C SER A 191 26.20 -13.30 -5.19
N ASP A 192 26.15 -12.50 -4.12
CA ASP A 192 25.57 -12.84 -2.81
C ASP A 192 24.20 -12.16 -2.57
N GLU A 193 23.71 -11.34 -3.50
CA GLU A 193 22.37 -10.74 -3.46
C GLU A 193 21.60 -11.00 -4.75
N VAL A 194 20.32 -11.32 -4.62
CA VAL A 194 19.40 -11.51 -5.73
C VAL A 194 18.28 -10.48 -5.62
N TYR A 195 17.92 -9.89 -6.77
CA TYR A 195 16.75 -9.03 -6.91
C TYR A 195 15.76 -9.69 -7.86
N ALA A 196 14.47 -9.49 -7.57
CA ALA A 196 13.37 -9.94 -8.40
C ALA A 196 12.44 -8.78 -8.74
N PHE A 197 11.83 -8.84 -9.92
CA PHE A 197 10.81 -7.91 -10.37
C PHE A 197 9.50 -8.66 -10.56
N GLY A 198 8.42 -8.16 -9.97
CA GLY A 198 7.15 -8.88 -9.91
C GLY A 198 5.92 -8.02 -10.09
N ALA A 199 4.85 -8.69 -10.49
CA ALA A 199 3.49 -8.18 -10.56
C ALA A 199 2.58 -8.99 -9.63
N PHE A 200 1.55 -8.35 -9.11
CA PHE A 200 0.42 -8.98 -8.41
C PHE A 200 -0.88 -8.28 -8.76
N ASP A 201 -1.95 -9.04 -8.97
CA ASP A 201 -3.30 -8.56 -9.25
C ASP A 201 -4.31 -9.56 -8.69
N ASP A 202 -4.66 -9.41 -7.41
CA ASP A 202 -5.67 -10.25 -6.76
C ASP A 202 -6.19 -9.65 -5.45
N LEU A 203 -7.15 -10.37 -4.87
CA LEU A 203 -7.68 -10.12 -3.54
C LEU A 203 -6.76 -10.70 -2.45
N HIS A 204 -6.23 -9.81 -1.61
CA HIS A 204 -5.61 -10.19 -0.34
C HIS A 204 -6.68 -10.59 0.68
N THR A 205 -6.44 -11.64 1.46
CA THR A 205 -7.44 -12.23 2.37
C THR A 205 -6.95 -12.57 3.78
N VAL A 206 -5.65 -12.42 4.07
CA VAL A 206 -5.06 -12.78 5.36
C VAL A 206 -5.02 -11.54 6.26
N GLU A 207 -5.55 -11.59 7.48
CA GLU A 207 -5.58 -10.42 8.39
C GLU A 207 -6.29 -9.16 7.82
N GLY A 208 -7.07 -9.33 6.75
CA GLY A 208 -7.85 -8.28 6.10
C GLY A 208 -8.32 -8.73 4.73
N ARG A 209 -9.28 -8.01 4.15
CA ARG A 209 -9.81 -8.31 2.82
C ARG A 209 -9.76 -7.06 1.95
N TYR A 210 -8.87 -7.07 0.96
CA TYR A 210 -8.65 -5.92 0.09
C TYR A 210 -7.96 -6.30 -1.22
N HIS A 211 -8.43 -5.74 -2.34
CA HIS A 211 -7.90 -6.03 -3.67
C HIS A 211 -6.70 -5.14 -4.03
N LEU A 212 -5.62 -5.78 -4.44
CA LEU A 212 -4.35 -5.10 -4.73
C LEU A 212 -4.00 -5.24 -6.21
N GLN A 213 -3.31 -4.22 -6.72
CA GLN A 213 -2.47 -4.32 -7.91
C GLN A 213 -1.10 -3.78 -7.53
N ILE A 214 -0.04 -4.57 -7.66
CA ILE A 214 1.29 -4.20 -7.16
C ILE A 214 2.34 -4.52 -8.22
N CYS A 215 3.18 -3.53 -8.52
CA CYS A 215 4.42 -3.71 -9.26
C CYS A 215 5.59 -3.48 -8.31
N THR A 216 6.51 -4.45 -8.17
CA THR A 216 7.58 -4.37 -7.18
C THR A 216 8.92 -4.88 -7.70
N LEU A 217 9.96 -4.08 -7.53
CA LEU A 217 11.36 -4.50 -7.56
C LEU A 217 11.78 -4.70 -6.10
N LEU A 218 12.24 -5.90 -5.74
CA LEU A 218 12.63 -6.18 -4.36
C LEU A 218 13.89 -7.04 -4.26
N LYS A 219 14.58 -6.89 -3.12
CA LYS A 219 15.71 -7.74 -2.73
C LYS A 219 15.18 -9.03 -2.10
N CYS A 220 15.61 -10.17 -2.63
CA CYS A 220 15.26 -11.48 -2.07
C CYS A 220 16.04 -11.73 -0.77
N LYS A 221 15.46 -12.50 0.16
CA LYS A 221 16.09 -12.70 1.47
C LYS A 221 17.41 -13.43 1.39
N THR A 222 17.49 -14.43 0.51
CA THR A 222 18.70 -15.19 0.22
C THR A 222 18.96 -15.20 -1.28
N ILE A 223 20.02 -15.89 -1.70
CA ILE A 223 20.31 -16.14 -3.13
C ILE A 223 19.32 -17.13 -3.77
N ASP A 224 18.47 -17.79 -2.98
CA ASP A 224 17.40 -18.63 -3.50
C ASP A 224 16.20 -17.76 -3.89
N VAL A 225 15.82 -17.82 -5.17
CA VAL A 225 14.68 -17.09 -5.74
C VAL A 225 13.35 -17.44 -5.06
N GLN A 226 13.23 -18.60 -4.42
CA GLN A 226 12.03 -18.96 -3.66
C GLN A 226 11.83 -18.08 -2.41
N THR A 227 12.86 -17.37 -1.97
CA THR A 227 12.79 -16.43 -0.84
C THR A 227 12.49 -14.99 -1.26
N CYS A 228 12.22 -14.74 -2.54
CA CYS A 228 11.79 -13.43 -3.02
C CYS A 228 10.38 -13.14 -2.52
N GLY A 229 10.24 -12.08 -1.72
CA GLY A 229 9.00 -11.70 -1.04
C GLY A 229 9.04 -11.88 0.48
N ASP A 230 10.00 -12.66 0.99
CA ASP A 230 10.25 -12.74 2.43
C ASP A 230 10.72 -11.40 2.99
N SER A 231 10.45 -11.15 4.28
CA SER A 231 10.90 -9.96 5.00
C SER A 231 12.43 -9.82 5.01
N VAL A 232 12.92 -8.67 4.55
CA VAL A 232 14.35 -8.29 4.55
C VAL A 232 14.53 -6.83 4.98
N ASP A 233 15.41 -6.60 5.95
CA ASP A 233 15.73 -5.26 6.48
C ASP A 233 17.09 -4.71 6.04
N THR A 234 17.92 -5.53 5.39
CA THR A 234 19.28 -5.17 4.97
C THR A 234 19.59 -5.64 3.55
N ALA A 235 20.28 -4.76 2.81
CA ALA A 235 20.82 -5.02 1.48
C ALA A 235 22.19 -4.32 1.31
N ALA A 236 22.92 -4.69 0.25
CA ALA A 236 24.21 -4.13 -0.13
C ALA A 236 24.22 -3.47 -1.52
N THR A 237 23.38 -3.91 -2.46
CA THR A 237 23.31 -3.35 -3.82
C THR A 237 22.61 -1.99 -3.88
N ARG A 238 23.31 -1.00 -4.44
CA ARG A 238 22.77 0.32 -4.80
C ARG A 238 22.31 0.34 -6.26
N PHE A 239 21.45 1.29 -6.59
CA PHE A 239 20.97 1.50 -7.95
C PHE A 239 21.41 2.88 -8.44
N ASP A 240 22.06 2.92 -9.60
CA ASP A 240 22.38 4.16 -10.31
C ASP A 240 21.11 4.75 -10.92
N MET A 241 20.21 3.88 -11.39
CA MET A 241 18.93 4.26 -11.97
C MET A 241 17.88 3.16 -11.80
N PHE A 242 16.63 3.57 -11.57
CA PHE A 242 15.43 2.75 -11.78
C PHE A 242 14.30 3.59 -12.39
N SER A 243 13.43 2.94 -13.16
CA SER A 243 12.15 3.47 -13.62
C SER A 243 11.12 2.35 -13.63
N LEU A 244 10.07 2.52 -12.83
CA LEU A 244 9.00 1.56 -12.60
C LEU A 244 7.65 2.15 -13.03
N SER A 245 6.82 1.36 -13.69
CA SER A 245 5.44 1.70 -14.06
C SER A 245 4.58 0.44 -14.21
N GLY A 246 3.26 0.59 -14.30
CA GLY A 246 2.36 -0.53 -14.56
C GLY A 246 1.00 -0.12 -15.12
N THR A 247 0.29 -1.05 -15.73
CA THR A 247 -1.03 -0.83 -16.33
C THR A 247 -2.16 -0.81 -15.28
N PHE A 248 -2.00 -0.01 -14.22
CA PHE A 248 -2.91 0.01 -13.09
C PHE A 248 -4.36 0.32 -13.51
N GLY A 249 -5.29 -0.52 -13.06
CA GLY A 249 -6.74 -0.33 -13.19
C GLY A 249 -7.34 0.61 -12.14
N THR A 250 -6.51 1.41 -11.47
CA THR A 250 -6.88 2.34 -10.39
C THR A 250 -6.05 3.61 -10.48
N GLN A 251 -6.58 4.71 -9.93
CA GLN A 251 -5.83 5.95 -9.74
C GLN A 251 -5.23 6.07 -8.32
N TYR A 252 -5.58 5.14 -7.42
CA TYR A 252 -5.06 5.07 -6.06
C TYR A 252 -3.84 4.16 -6.02
N VAL A 253 -2.68 4.74 -6.33
CA VAL A 253 -1.39 4.06 -6.31
C VAL A 253 -0.43 4.84 -5.41
N PHE A 254 0.26 4.10 -4.54
CA PHE A 254 1.14 4.63 -3.50
C PHE A 254 2.59 4.23 -3.84
N PRO A 255 3.44 5.19 -4.23
CA PRO A 255 4.82 4.91 -4.65
C PRO A 255 5.76 4.78 -3.44
N GLU A 256 6.44 3.65 -3.36
CA GLU A 256 7.30 3.26 -2.26
C GLU A 256 8.75 3.10 -2.72
N VAL A 257 9.68 3.67 -1.95
CA VAL A 257 11.12 3.41 -2.09
C VAL A 257 11.68 3.24 -0.69
N LEU A 258 12.12 2.02 -0.39
CA LEU A 258 12.69 1.68 0.91
C LEU A 258 14.13 1.20 0.73
N LEU A 259 15.02 1.78 1.52
CA LEU A 259 16.45 1.50 1.51
C LEU A 259 16.83 0.65 2.74
N SER A 260 18.03 0.07 2.67
CA SER A 260 18.63 -0.78 3.70
C SER A 260 18.60 -0.11 5.08
N GLU A 261 18.33 -0.92 6.10
CA GLU A 261 17.99 -0.53 7.47
C GLU A 261 16.64 0.20 7.61
N VAL A 262 15.69 -0.09 6.70
CA VAL A 262 14.32 0.47 6.69
C VAL A 262 14.38 2.01 6.70
N GLN A 263 15.06 2.58 5.70
CA GLN A 263 15.24 4.03 5.56
C GLN A 263 14.49 4.55 4.34
N LEU A 264 13.82 5.69 4.46
CA LEU A 264 13.23 6.37 3.31
C LEU A 264 14.30 7.04 2.44
N ALA A 265 13.95 7.32 1.18
CA ALA A 265 14.82 7.95 0.19
C ALA A 265 14.35 9.38 -0.20
N PRO A 266 14.27 10.34 0.76
CA PRO A 266 13.74 11.68 0.48
C PRO A 266 14.55 12.37 -0.64
N ARG A 267 13.86 12.87 -1.66
CA ARG A 267 14.44 13.59 -2.82
C ARG A 267 15.33 12.73 -3.73
N GLU A 268 15.33 11.41 -3.59
CA GLU A 268 16.12 10.51 -4.46
C GLU A 268 15.31 9.97 -5.64
N PHE A 269 13.99 10.13 -5.61
CA PHE A 269 13.07 9.70 -6.66
C PHE A 269 12.00 10.77 -6.92
N GLN A 270 11.28 10.59 -8.02
CA GLN A 270 10.10 11.39 -8.36
C GLN A 270 9.04 10.52 -9.04
N VAL A 271 7.80 11.01 -9.00
CA VAL A 271 6.70 10.48 -9.81
C VAL A 271 6.39 11.44 -10.93
N THR A 272 6.30 10.91 -12.14
CA THR A 272 5.96 11.65 -13.35
C THR A 272 4.45 11.63 -13.58
N SER A 273 3.94 12.63 -14.31
CA SER A 273 2.50 12.74 -14.60
C SER A 273 1.94 11.57 -15.42
N ASP A 274 2.80 10.83 -16.12
CA ASP A 274 2.45 9.65 -16.92
C ASP A 274 2.56 8.32 -16.15
N GLY A 275 2.79 8.36 -14.84
CA GLY A 275 2.69 7.19 -13.96
C GLY A 275 4.00 6.44 -13.70
N ARG A 276 5.16 7.00 -14.06
CA ARG A 276 6.46 6.39 -13.73
C ARG A 276 7.00 6.88 -12.40
N LEU A 277 7.43 5.93 -11.56
CA LEU A 277 8.30 6.14 -10.41
C LEU A 277 9.76 5.95 -10.85
N LEU A 278 10.57 7.00 -10.76
CA LEU A 278 11.96 6.94 -11.24
C LEU A 278 12.95 7.65 -10.31
N SER A 279 14.16 7.12 -10.26
CA SER A 279 15.29 7.73 -9.55
C SER A 279 15.71 9.04 -10.21
N VAL A 280 15.98 10.09 -9.43
CA VAL A 280 16.57 11.35 -9.93
C VAL A 280 18.08 11.42 -9.75
N GLN A 281 18.63 10.51 -8.95
CA GLN A 281 20.06 10.35 -8.66
C GLN A 281 20.33 8.90 -8.19
N PRO A 282 21.59 8.44 -8.17
CA PRO A 282 21.94 7.15 -7.58
C PRO A 282 21.50 7.06 -6.12
N THR A 283 21.06 5.87 -5.69
CA THR A 283 20.53 5.70 -4.35
C THR A 283 21.61 5.89 -3.27
N SER A 284 21.26 6.64 -2.23
CA SER A 284 22.19 6.99 -1.13
C SER A 284 22.54 5.80 -0.25
N ARG A 285 21.71 4.76 -0.29
CA ARG A 285 21.86 3.47 0.39
C ARG A 285 21.43 2.32 -0.52
N PRO A 286 21.78 1.07 -0.19
CA PRO A 286 21.27 -0.09 -0.89
C PRO A 286 19.75 -0.18 -0.86
N VAL A 287 19.14 -0.73 -1.91
CA VAL A 287 17.69 -0.75 -2.09
C VAL A 287 17.10 -2.02 -1.47
N LEU A 288 16.07 -1.91 -0.65
CA LEU A 288 15.25 -3.07 -0.25
C LEU A 288 14.13 -3.29 -1.27
N THR A 289 13.41 -2.22 -1.60
CA THR A 289 12.31 -2.29 -2.56
C THR A 289 12.04 -0.94 -3.25
N VAL A 290 11.52 -1.04 -4.47
CA VAL A 290 10.90 0.05 -5.23
C VAL A 290 9.56 -0.49 -5.71
N THR A 291 8.46 0.09 -5.23
CA THR A 291 7.12 -0.48 -5.41
C THR A 291 6.11 0.58 -5.80
N LEU A 292 5.14 0.18 -6.62
CA LEU A 292 3.90 0.92 -6.86
C LEU A 292 2.76 0.08 -6.28
N PHE A 293 2.23 0.51 -5.13
CA PHE A 293 1.19 -0.20 -4.39
C PHE A 293 -0.19 0.35 -4.74
N GLY A 294 -0.97 -0.38 -5.54
CA GLY A 294 -2.28 0.03 -6.02
C GLY A 294 -3.45 -0.60 -5.26
N ARG A 295 -4.50 0.19 -4.98
CA ARG A 295 -5.74 -0.29 -4.36
C ARG A 295 -6.93 -0.19 -5.30
N LEU A 296 -7.65 -1.31 -5.44
CA LEU A 296 -8.91 -1.40 -6.19
C LEU A 296 -10.08 -1.52 -5.22
N TYR A 297 -10.38 -0.44 -4.48
CA TYR A 297 -11.37 -0.44 -3.41
C TYR A 297 -12.74 -1.03 -3.81
N HIS A 298 -13.18 -0.80 -5.05
CA HIS A 298 -14.45 -1.34 -5.56
C HIS A 298 -14.46 -2.87 -5.72
N LYS A 299 -13.30 -3.54 -5.74
CA LYS A 299 -13.15 -4.99 -5.86
C LYS A 299 -12.92 -5.70 -4.51
N ASP A 300 -12.89 -4.97 -3.39
CA ASP A 300 -12.73 -5.59 -2.05
C ASP A 300 -13.89 -6.56 -1.72
N GLY A 301 -15.05 -6.35 -2.38
CA GLY A 301 -16.31 -7.06 -2.13
C GLY A 301 -17.13 -6.37 -1.05
N ALA A 302 -18.38 -6.79 -0.86
CA ALA A 302 -19.19 -6.28 0.24
C ALA A 302 -18.57 -6.75 1.57
N THR A 303 -18.13 -5.80 2.40
CA THR A 303 -17.96 -6.05 3.83
C THR A 303 -19.33 -6.44 4.38
N SER A 304 -19.41 -7.55 5.11
CA SER A 304 -20.64 -8.13 5.64
C SER A 304 -21.33 -7.28 6.73
N ALA A 305 -21.09 -5.98 6.76
CA ALA A 305 -21.76 -5.01 7.63
C ALA A 305 -23.06 -4.46 7.03
N SER A 306 -23.33 -4.68 5.73
CA SER A 306 -24.54 -4.17 5.05
C SER A 306 -25.55 -5.23 4.61
N ALA A 307 -25.32 -6.51 4.93
CA ALA A 307 -26.22 -7.61 4.53
C ALA A 307 -27.39 -7.86 5.52
N HIS A 308 -27.76 -6.90 6.36
CA HIS A 308 -28.94 -6.97 7.21
C HIS A 308 -29.80 -5.71 7.02
N SER A 309 -30.66 -5.71 5.99
CA SER A 309 -32.04 -5.14 6.05
C SER A 309 -32.69 -4.97 4.67
N THR A 310 -32.72 -6.02 3.83
CA THR A 310 -33.73 -6.10 2.76
C THR A 310 -34.21 -7.55 2.56
N ALA A 311 -34.67 -8.18 3.65
CA ALA A 311 -35.34 -9.49 3.57
C ALA A 311 -36.41 -9.64 4.65
N HIS A 312 -37.29 -8.64 4.81
CA HIS A 312 -38.52 -8.78 5.59
C HIS A 312 -39.68 -8.02 4.95
N TRP A 313 -40.01 -8.37 3.71
CA TRP A 313 -41.34 -8.14 3.14
C TRP A 313 -41.57 -9.26 2.13
N LEU A 314 -42.25 -10.33 2.55
CA LEU A 314 -43.06 -11.25 1.72
C LEU A 314 -43.35 -12.61 2.39
N GLU A 315 -43.63 -12.69 3.70
CA GLU A 315 -44.35 -13.87 4.24
C GLU A 315 -45.31 -13.43 5.35
N GLY A 316 -46.56 -13.21 4.99
CA GLY A 316 -47.60 -12.81 5.95
C GLY A 316 -48.95 -12.53 5.32
N LEU A 317 -49.33 -13.28 4.28
CA LEU A 317 -50.67 -13.19 3.67
C LEU A 317 -51.00 -14.51 2.98
N LEU A 318 -51.33 -15.54 3.77
CA LEU A 318 -52.12 -16.72 3.37
C LEU A 318 -52.30 -17.64 4.59
N ILE A 319 -53.26 -17.33 5.46
CA ILE A 319 -53.91 -18.38 6.26
C ILE A 319 -55.33 -18.52 5.72
N VAL A 320 -55.51 -19.67 5.09
CA VAL A 320 -56.67 -20.15 4.36
C VAL A 320 -57.84 -20.42 5.31
N ILE A 321 -59.03 -20.03 4.86
CA ILE A 321 -60.34 -20.30 5.45
C ILE A 321 -60.77 -21.76 5.09
N ILE A 322 -61.64 -22.34 5.93
CA ILE A 322 -62.68 -23.40 5.66
C ILE A 322 -62.30 -24.83 6.17
N PRO A 323 -63.21 -25.65 6.74
CA PRO A 323 -64.15 -25.47 7.87
C PRO A 323 -64.21 -26.69 8.86
N LEU A 324 -65.01 -26.55 9.91
CA LEU A 324 -65.55 -27.60 10.80
C LEU A 324 -66.04 -28.88 10.09
N VAL A 325 -65.78 -30.07 10.65
CA VAL A 325 -66.71 -31.22 10.75
C VAL A 325 -66.14 -32.28 11.73
N TYR A 326 -66.85 -32.47 12.86
CA TYR A 326 -67.04 -33.69 13.68
C TYR A 326 -65.82 -34.32 14.39
N SER A 327 -65.90 -35.00 15.52
CA SER A 327 -66.84 -35.20 16.63
C SER A 327 -66.20 -36.32 17.47
N LEU A 328 -66.41 -36.30 18.79
CA LEU A 328 -66.34 -37.47 19.70
C LEU A 328 -64.98 -38.16 19.92
N CYS A 329 -64.42 -38.00 21.12
CA CYS A 329 -64.48 -39.01 22.19
C CYS A 329 -63.30 -38.87 23.16
N TRP A 330 -63.68 -38.67 24.44
CA TRP A 330 -62.93 -38.86 25.69
C TRP A 330 -61.90 -37.80 26.06
#